data_AF-A0A0A2LMT5-F1
#
_entry.id   AF-A0A0A2LMT5-F1
#
_cell.length_a   1.000
_cell.length_b   1.000
_cell.length_c   1.000
_cell.angle_alpha   90.00
_cell.angle_beta   90.00
_cell.angle_gamma   90.00
#
_symmetry.space_group_name_H-M   'P 1'
#
loop_
_entity.id
_entity.type
_entity.pdbx_description
1 polymer ?
#
loop_
_entity_poly.entity_id
_entity_poly.type
_entity_poly.pdbx_seq_one_letter_code
_entity_poly.pdbx_strand_id
1 'polypeptide(L)'
;MTTGIDAIAFDIAKLHLPITTLAKARNIDPDKLEKGLGLLKMTLPDAHQDTVVFAANALTRLIKENNLNPKEISRIYIGTESGIDSSKPIGSFVVTLMEQLHGEGSFSHCDTVDLTFACIGGVDALQNCIDYVRLNPEQKAVVITSDIAKYDLESTGEYTQGAGALAMLVTANPRIIAFNHKWTVSTKGVFDFFKPYRTIEKQDINGNTNNDEWFGNLEAEIEIHKDQPVFDGQYSNQCYTDRTREAYFRFKEANNIIGSLYDRWESIIMHLPYAYQGRRMFSEIFALDAETPILTEGSEDYAIKLKEISKSDEYRSFVNHKMQPAEPASSLIGNLYTGSVFMGLLSALSQYNEKGNDVTGKTFGFLAYGSGSKSKVFEGTIQNRWKAATEKAQLFETLAKSHEINFETYLALHKKEQQTSLLQPHNEWVLDHIEKEKPNLTGARYYKWVE
;
A
#
# COMPACT_ATOMS: atom_id res chain seq x y z
N MET A 1 -21.50 -18.73 6.17
CA MET A 1 -20.96 -17.68 7.06
C MET A 1 -20.19 -16.70 6.18
N THR A 2 -20.31 -15.40 6.38
CA THR A 2 -19.51 -14.42 5.63
C THR A 2 -18.12 -14.27 6.24
N THR A 3 -17.12 -13.87 5.46
CA THR A 3 -15.73 -13.69 5.93
C THR A 3 -15.15 -12.45 5.30
N GLY A 4 -14.38 -11.68 6.06
CA GLY A 4 -13.74 -10.47 5.57
C GLY A 4 -13.17 -9.63 6.69
N ILE A 5 -13.05 -8.32 6.46
CA ILE A 5 -12.38 -7.41 7.37
C ILE A 5 -13.36 -6.98 8.47
N ASP A 6 -12.98 -7.25 9.71
CA ASP A 6 -13.72 -6.93 10.92
C ASP A 6 -13.27 -5.61 11.57
N ALA A 7 -11.97 -5.32 11.50
CA ALA A 7 -11.39 -4.08 12.02
C ALA A 7 -10.18 -3.67 11.19
N ILE A 8 -9.90 -2.36 11.15
CA ILE A 8 -8.75 -1.77 10.47
C ILE A 8 -8.11 -0.76 11.42
N ALA A 9 -6.79 -0.83 11.57
CA ALA A 9 -5.97 0.22 12.14
C ALA A 9 -4.82 0.55 11.17
N PHE A 10 -4.17 1.69 11.39
CA PHE A 10 -3.06 2.13 10.55
C PHE A 10 -2.01 2.87 11.38
N ASP A 11 -0.79 2.92 10.85
CA ASP A 11 0.29 3.82 11.27
C ASP A 11 0.90 4.46 10.02
N ILE A 12 0.83 5.78 9.89
CA ILE A 12 1.33 6.53 8.73
C ILE A 12 2.45 7.44 9.20
N ALA A 13 3.45 7.64 8.36
CA ALA A 13 4.55 8.53 8.67
C ALA A 13 4.05 9.94 9.04
N LYS A 14 4.55 10.45 10.16
CA LYS A 14 4.03 11.68 10.78
C LYS A 14 4.55 12.95 10.12
N LEU A 15 5.67 12.86 9.40
CA LEU A 15 6.27 13.97 8.66
C LEU A 15 5.69 14.04 7.25
N HIS A 16 5.47 15.25 6.74
CA HIS A 16 5.08 15.46 5.36
C HIS A 16 5.76 16.67 4.73
N LEU A 17 6.06 16.56 3.44
CA LEU A 17 6.44 17.66 2.58
C LEU A 17 5.21 18.11 1.76
N PRO A 18 4.83 19.41 1.77
CA PRO A 18 3.81 19.91 0.86
C PRO A 18 4.26 19.77 -0.59
N ILE A 19 3.36 19.33 -1.47
CA ILE A 19 3.67 19.12 -2.89
C ILE A 19 4.04 20.43 -3.58
N THR A 20 3.44 21.55 -3.16
CA THR A 20 3.82 22.89 -3.65
C THR A 20 5.27 23.27 -3.31
N THR A 21 5.77 22.86 -2.13
CA THR A 21 7.16 23.08 -1.71
C THR A 21 8.11 22.29 -2.59
N LEU A 22 7.83 21.01 -2.82
CA LEU A 22 8.61 20.16 -3.74
C LEU A 22 8.60 20.72 -5.17
N ALA A 23 7.41 21.06 -5.68
CA ALA A 23 7.23 21.56 -7.04
C ALA A 23 8.06 22.84 -7.29
N LYS A 24 8.01 23.80 -6.37
CA LYS A 24 8.83 25.02 -6.44
C LYS A 24 10.32 24.71 -6.42
N ALA A 25 10.77 23.83 -5.52
CA ALA A 25 12.17 23.43 -5.42
C ALA A 25 12.68 22.72 -6.70
N ARG A 26 11.79 22.03 -7.42
CA ARG A 26 12.10 21.32 -8.68
C ARG A 26 11.76 22.11 -9.95
N ASN A 27 11.35 23.37 -9.85
CA ASN A 27 10.87 24.19 -10.98
C ASN A 27 9.73 23.52 -11.78
N ILE A 28 8.84 22.81 -11.09
CA ILE A 28 7.62 22.20 -11.64
C ILE A 28 6.45 23.12 -11.30
N ASP A 29 5.55 23.32 -12.25
CA ASP A 29 4.27 24.00 -12.01
C ASP A 29 3.42 23.20 -11.00
N PRO A 30 3.11 23.73 -9.80
CA PRO A 30 2.35 23.02 -8.77
C PRO A 30 1.00 22.48 -9.27
N ASP A 31 0.33 23.22 -10.17
CA ASP A 31 -0.97 22.80 -10.71
C ASP A 31 -0.89 21.47 -11.46
N LYS A 32 0.25 21.16 -12.08
CA LYS A 32 0.45 19.86 -12.76
C LYS A 32 0.41 18.69 -11.78
N LEU A 33 0.88 18.88 -10.55
CA LEU A 33 0.90 17.84 -9.52
C LEU A 33 -0.41 17.83 -8.72
N GLU A 34 -0.87 19.00 -8.25
CA GLU A 34 -2.08 19.09 -7.43
C GLU A 34 -3.35 18.81 -8.23
N LYS A 35 -3.54 19.48 -9.37
CA LYS A 35 -4.75 19.31 -10.20
C LYS A 35 -4.61 18.15 -11.18
N GLY A 36 -3.39 17.93 -11.68
CA GLY A 36 -3.13 16.85 -12.63
C GLY A 36 -3.13 15.48 -11.96
N LEU A 37 -2.43 15.32 -10.83
CA LEU A 37 -2.22 14.02 -10.18
C LEU A 37 -2.98 13.87 -8.85
N GLY A 38 -3.53 14.95 -8.30
CA GLY A 38 -4.27 14.93 -7.04
C GLY A 38 -3.36 14.88 -5.82
N LEU A 39 -2.11 15.33 -5.93
CA LEU A 39 -1.11 15.24 -4.87
C LEU A 39 -1.10 16.54 -4.05
N LEU A 40 -1.31 16.46 -2.73
CA LEU A 40 -1.26 17.63 -1.84
C LEU A 40 -0.09 17.55 -0.86
N LYS A 41 0.17 16.35 -0.33
CA LYS A 41 1.24 16.07 0.62
C LYS A 41 1.93 14.76 0.27
N MET A 42 3.21 14.67 0.63
CA MET A 42 4.02 13.47 0.52
C MET A 42 4.57 13.14 1.91
N THR A 43 4.16 12.01 2.47
CA THR A 43 4.61 11.57 3.81
C THR A 43 5.93 10.82 3.72
N LEU A 44 6.75 10.93 4.77
CA LEU A 44 8.05 10.25 4.82
C LEU A 44 8.41 9.84 6.25
N PRO A 45 9.12 8.70 6.43
CA PRO A 45 9.52 8.22 7.75
C PRO A 45 10.42 9.23 8.46
N ASP A 46 10.27 9.34 9.78
CA ASP A 46 11.28 9.96 10.64
C ASP A 46 12.50 9.02 10.82
N ALA A 47 13.59 9.52 11.41
CA ALA A 47 14.87 8.81 11.47
C ALA A 47 14.80 7.42 12.09
N HIS A 48 13.88 7.19 13.05
CA HIS A 48 13.74 5.92 13.78
C HIS A 48 12.51 5.11 13.34
N GLN A 49 11.95 5.39 12.16
CA GLN A 49 10.84 4.66 11.58
C GLN A 49 11.30 3.83 10.37
N ASP A 50 10.95 2.55 10.35
CA ASP A 50 11.11 1.65 9.21
C ASP A 50 9.85 0.80 8.99
N THR A 51 9.89 -0.10 8.00
CA THR A 51 8.77 -0.99 7.65
C THR A 51 8.29 -1.85 8.83
N VAL A 52 9.19 -2.26 9.73
CA VAL A 52 8.83 -3.04 10.93
C VAL A 52 8.13 -2.15 11.95
N VAL A 53 8.63 -0.93 12.17
CA VAL A 53 8.01 0.04 13.07
C VAL A 53 6.57 0.33 12.67
N PHE A 54 6.32 0.66 11.40
CA PHE A 54 4.96 0.92 10.92
C PHE A 54 4.04 -0.30 11.12
N ALA A 55 4.52 -1.50 10.80
CA ALA A 55 3.77 -2.74 10.98
C ALA A 55 3.41 -2.99 12.46
N ALA A 56 4.39 -2.83 13.36
CA ALA A 56 4.22 -3.05 14.79
C ALA A 56 3.28 -2.01 15.43
N ASN A 57 3.39 -0.74 15.05
CA ASN A 57 2.49 0.32 15.53
C ASN A 57 1.06 0.10 15.05
N ALA A 58 0.86 -0.23 13.77
CA ALA A 58 -0.47 -0.52 13.22
C ALA A 58 -1.12 -1.72 13.95
N LEU A 59 -0.36 -2.79 14.22
CA LEU A 59 -0.85 -3.96 14.96
C LEU A 59 -1.14 -3.63 16.44
N THR A 60 -0.25 -2.90 17.10
CA THR A 60 -0.44 -2.46 18.50
C THR A 60 -1.75 -1.68 18.63
N ARG A 61 -1.99 -0.75 17.69
CA ARG A 61 -3.23 0.03 17.62
C ARG A 61 -4.45 -0.86 17.38
N LEU A 62 -4.37 -1.80 16.44
CA LEU A 62 -5.46 -2.76 16.14
C LEU A 62 -5.86 -3.56 17.39
N ILE A 63 -4.87 -4.12 18.11
CA ILE A 63 -5.08 -4.92 19.32
C ILE A 63 -5.73 -4.06 20.41
N LYS A 64 -5.17 -2.88 20.69
CA LYS A 64 -5.66 -1.97 21.74
C LYS A 64 -7.09 -1.48 21.46
N GLU A 65 -7.36 -1.03 20.24
CA GLU A 65 -8.66 -0.44 19.89
C GLU A 65 -9.81 -1.47 19.86
N ASN A 66 -9.48 -2.74 19.60
CA ASN A 66 -10.46 -3.82 19.51
C ASN A 66 -10.41 -4.78 20.70
N ASN A 67 -9.59 -4.49 21.72
CA ASN A 67 -9.40 -5.33 22.91
C ASN A 67 -9.14 -6.80 22.53
N LEU A 68 -8.25 -7.01 21.56
CA LEU A 68 -7.96 -8.35 21.07
C LEU A 68 -7.08 -9.09 22.07
N ASN A 69 -7.39 -10.36 22.30
CA ASN A 69 -6.50 -11.26 23.00
C ASN A 69 -5.46 -11.79 22.00
N PRO A 70 -4.15 -11.52 22.19
CA PRO A 70 -3.06 -12.05 21.36
C PRO A 70 -3.17 -13.54 21.05
N LYS A 71 -3.57 -14.35 22.04
CA LYS A 71 -3.67 -15.80 21.93
C LYS A 71 -4.78 -16.30 21.00
N GLU A 72 -5.69 -15.41 20.60
CA GLU A 72 -6.76 -15.72 19.63
C GLU A 72 -6.36 -15.40 18.19
N ILE A 73 -5.19 -14.78 17.97
CA ILE A 73 -4.67 -14.48 16.64
C ILE A 73 -3.82 -15.66 16.18
N SER A 74 -4.33 -16.39 15.21
CA SER A 74 -3.73 -17.64 14.71
C SER A 74 -2.76 -17.38 13.57
N ARG A 75 -2.85 -16.22 12.94
CA ARG A 75 -2.07 -15.86 11.75
C ARG A 75 -1.84 -14.36 11.64
N ILE A 76 -0.60 -13.96 11.35
CA ILE A 76 -0.23 -12.59 10.95
C ILE A 76 0.55 -12.70 9.63
N TYR A 77 -0.09 -12.36 8.51
CA TYR A 77 0.56 -12.34 7.19
C TYR A 77 0.83 -10.91 6.76
N ILE A 78 2.03 -10.67 6.25
CA ILE A 78 2.47 -9.33 5.84
C ILE A 78 2.56 -9.24 4.33
N GLY A 79 1.91 -8.26 3.73
CA GLY A 79 2.21 -7.81 2.37
C GLY A 79 3.21 -6.67 2.42
N THR A 80 4.33 -6.80 1.72
CA THR A 80 5.32 -5.73 1.61
C THR A 80 6.16 -5.89 0.35
N GLU A 81 6.66 -4.79 -0.18
CA GLU A 81 7.78 -4.74 -1.13
C GLU A 81 8.96 -3.89 -0.61
N SER A 82 8.94 -3.60 0.69
CA SER A 82 9.97 -2.87 1.46
C SER A 82 10.60 -3.79 2.51
N GLY A 83 10.91 -5.02 2.12
CA GLY A 83 11.60 -6.01 2.95
C GLY A 83 12.98 -5.51 3.39
N ILE A 84 13.35 -5.81 4.63
CA ILE A 84 14.62 -5.35 5.24
C ILE A 84 15.66 -6.47 5.36
N ASP A 85 15.28 -7.70 5.03
CA ASP A 85 16.07 -8.92 5.12
C ASP A 85 15.58 -9.88 4.02
N SER A 86 16.49 -10.66 3.41
CA SER A 86 16.15 -11.59 2.33
C SER A 86 15.68 -12.97 2.81
N SER A 87 15.75 -13.24 4.11
CA SER A 87 15.36 -14.51 4.73
C SER A 87 14.42 -14.33 5.92
N LYS A 88 14.74 -13.42 6.86
CA LYS A 88 13.93 -13.19 8.06
C LYS A 88 12.70 -12.32 7.74
N PRO A 89 11.46 -12.83 7.87
CA PRO A 89 10.27 -12.06 7.54
C PRO A 89 10.02 -10.94 8.56
N ILE A 90 9.49 -9.80 8.11
CA ILE A 90 8.94 -8.71 8.93
C ILE A 90 7.97 -9.28 9.95
N GLY A 91 7.15 -10.27 9.56
CA GLY A 91 6.21 -10.94 10.45
C GLY A 91 6.84 -11.48 11.74
N SER A 92 8.05 -12.03 11.64
CA SER A 92 8.78 -12.54 12.82
C SER A 92 9.29 -11.44 13.75
N PHE A 93 9.63 -10.26 13.21
CA PHE A 93 9.95 -9.10 14.04
C PHE A 93 8.69 -8.62 14.76
N VAL A 94 7.59 -8.43 14.03
CA VAL A 94 6.30 -7.97 14.59
C VAL A 94 5.82 -8.87 15.72
N VAL A 95 5.85 -10.19 15.53
CA VAL A 95 5.52 -11.17 16.59
C VAL A 95 6.36 -10.93 17.84
N THR A 96 7.69 -10.82 17.69
CA THR A 96 8.60 -10.58 18.81
C THR A 96 8.29 -9.27 19.55
N LEU A 97 7.97 -8.20 18.82
CA LEU A 97 7.61 -6.91 19.41
C LEU A 97 6.27 -6.98 20.15
N MET A 98 5.28 -7.67 19.61
CA MET A 98 4.00 -7.82 20.33
C MET A 98 4.15 -8.65 21.61
N GLU A 99 5.02 -9.66 21.64
CA GLU A 99 5.30 -10.42 22.86
C GLU A 99 5.99 -9.58 23.94
N GLN A 100 6.82 -8.58 23.56
CA GLN A 100 7.36 -7.64 24.55
C GLN A 100 6.27 -6.81 25.25
N LEU A 101 5.17 -6.48 24.56
CA LEU A 101 4.05 -5.73 25.15
C LEU A 101 3.04 -6.63 25.88
N HIS A 102 2.84 -7.85 25.40
CA HIS A 102 1.75 -8.72 25.85
C HIS A 102 2.21 -9.95 26.65
N GLY A 103 3.52 -10.14 26.82
CA GLY A 103 4.14 -11.24 27.54
C GLY A 103 4.72 -12.29 26.61
N GLU A 104 5.83 -12.90 27.05
CA GLU A 104 6.52 -13.96 26.33
C GLU A 104 5.57 -15.12 25.98
N GLY A 105 5.64 -15.57 24.72
CA GLY A 105 4.79 -16.65 24.21
C GLY A 105 3.34 -16.25 23.93
N SER A 106 2.97 -14.97 23.98
CA SER A 106 1.60 -14.53 23.64
C SER A 106 1.24 -14.77 22.17
N PHE A 107 2.24 -14.99 21.30
CA PHE A 107 2.09 -15.27 19.86
C PHE A 107 2.82 -16.56 19.43
N SER A 108 3.21 -17.44 20.35
CA SER A 108 3.99 -18.66 20.06
C SER A 108 3.32 -19.65 19.08
N HIS A 109 2.01 -19.52 18.87
CA HIS A 109 1.21 -20.34 17.95
C HIS A 109 0.60 -19.52 16.81
N CYS A 110 1.09 -18.30 16.58
CA CYS A 110 0.71 -17.46 15.47
C CYS A 110 1.58 -17.77 14.25
N ASP A 111 0.96 -18.26 13.18
CA ASP A 111 1.62 -18.46 11.88
C ASP A 111 1.97 -17.11 11.24
N THR A 112 3.17 -16.97 10.65
CA THR A 112 3.59 -15.70 10.06
C THR A 112 4.51 -15.88 8.85
N VAL A 113 4.21 -15.13 7.79
CA VAL A 113 5.01 -15.04 6.56
C VAL A 113 4.85 -13.66 5.92
N ASP A 114 5.81 -13.30 5.07
CA ASP A 114 5.73 -12.14 4.20
C ASP A 114 5.38 -12.57 2.76
N LEU A 115 4.51 -11.83 2.08
CA LEU A 115 4.12 -12.01 0.68
C LEU A 115 4.56 -10.81 -0.14
N THR A 116 5.49 -11.05 -1.07
CA THR A 116 6.06 -10.03 -1.94
C THR A 116 5.61 -10.24 -3.39
N PHE A 117 4.84 -9.28 -3.91
CA PHE A 117 4.63 -9.07 -5.33
C PHE A 117 4.27 -7.61 -5.50
N ALA A 118 5.29 -6.72 -5.53
CA ALA A 118 5.10 -5.28 -5.59
C ALA A 118 3.93 -4.80 -4.69
N CYS A 119 3.09 -3.91 -5.19
CA CYS A 119 1.96 -3.33 -4.46
C CYS A 119 0.74 -4.27 -4.27
N ILE A 120 0.77 -5.52 -4.76
CA ILE A 120 -0.38 -6.44 -4.62
C ILE A 120 -0.18 -7.51 -3.53
N GLY A 121 1.01 -7.60 -2.93
CA GLY A 121 1.31 -8.57 -1.87
C GLY A 121 0.31 -8.57 -0.70
N GLY A 122 -0.18 -7.39 -0.29
CA GLY A 122 -1.21 -7.26 0.75
C GLY A 122 -2.56 -7.88 0.37
N VAL A 123 -2.92 -7.86 -0.92
CA VAL A 123 -4.15 -8.48 -1.44
C VAL A 123 -4.00 -9.99 -1.52
N ASP A 124 -2.81 -10.49 -1.86
CA ASP A 124 -2.51 -11.93 -1.79
C ASP A 124 -2.58 -12.44 -0.34
N ALA A 125 -2.05 -11.67 0.61
CA ALA A 125 -2.12 -11.96 2.04
C ALA A 125 -3.58 -11.97 2.52
N LEU A 126 -4.38 -10.98 2.13
CA LEU A 126 -5.80 -10.90 2.47
C LEU A 126 -6.58 -12.10 1.94
N GLN A 127 -6.39 -12.47 0.67
CA GLN A 127 -7.08 -13.62 0.09
C GLN A 127 -6.74 -14.91 0.87
N ASN A 128 -5.46 -15.12 1.19
CA ASN A 128 -5.02 -16.28 2.00
C ASN A 128 -5.68 -16.31 3.38
N CYS A 129 -5.72 -15.18 4.08
CA CYS A 129 -6.34 -15.09 5.41
C CYS A 129 -7.86 -15.28 5.36
N ILE A 130 -8.53 -14.76 4.33
CA ILE A 130 -9.96 -15.00 4.12
C ILE A 130 -10.23 -16.49 3.91
N ASP A 131 -9.46 -17.16 3.06
CA ASP A 131 -9.67 -18.59 2.76
C ASP A 131 -9.37 -19.45 3.99
N TYR A 132 -8.35 -19.11 4.78
CA TYR A 132 -8.06 -19.74 6.07
C TYR A 132 -9.22 -19.62 7.06
N VAL A 133 -9.76 -18.41 7.26
CA VAL A 133 -10.87 -18.17 8.20
C VAL A 133 -12.18 -18.78 7.70
N ARG A 134 -12.42 -18.84 6.39
CA ARG A 134 -13.57 -19.55 5.82
C ARG A 134 -13.57 -21.03 6.20
N LEU A 135 -12.39 -21.66 6.19
CA LEU A 135 -12.22 -23.07 6.60
C LEU A 135 -12.16 -23.25 8.12
N ASN A 136 -11.82 -22.19 8.87
CA ASN A 136 -11.67 -22.22 10.33
C ASN A 136 -12.40 -21.01 10.97
N PRO A 137 -13.75 -21.01 11.03
CA PRO A 137 -14.53 -19.80 11.34
C PRO A 137 -14.30 -19.19 12.73
N GLU A 138 -13.79 -19.98 13.69
CA GLU A 138 -13.46 -19.54 15.05
C GLU A 138 -12.08 -18.87 15.15
N GLN A 139 -11.24 -19.01 14.11
CA GLN A 139 -9.88 -18.47 14.10
C GLN A 139 -9.88 -17.02 13.62
N LYS A 140 -8.94 -16.22 14.14
CA LYS A 140 -8.71 -14.84 13.70
C LYS A 140 -7.38 -14.75 12.99
N ALA A 141 -7.37 -14.06 11.86
CA ALA A 141 -6.15 -13.74 11.14
C ALA A 141 -5.98 -12.22 11.07
N VAL A 142 -4.73 -11.76 11.02
CA VAL A 142 -4.39 -10.37 10.76
C VAL A 142 -3.59 -10.30 9.47
N VAL A 143 -3.95 -9.34 8.63
CA VAL A 143 -3.20 -8.97 7.44
C VAL A 143 -2.57 -7.62 7.71
N ILE A 144 -1.26 -7.51 7.53
CA ILE A 144 -0.55 -6.24 7.65
C ILE A 144 0.01 -5.87 6.30
N THR A 145 -0.20 -4.64 5.85
CA THR A 145 0.55 -4.04 4.75
C THR A 145 1.52 -3.05 5.34
N SER A 146 2.78 -3.04 4.95
CA SER A 146 3.75 -2.06 5.46
C SER A 146 4.80 -1.78 4.40
N ASP A 147 4.96 -0.51 4.03
CA ASP A 147 5.86 -0.11 2.97
C ASP A 147 6.42 1.31 3.16
N ILE A 148 7.56 1.54 2.53
CA ILE A 148 8.18 2.85 2.33
C ILE A 148 8.38 3.01 0.83
N ALA A 149 7.50 3.78 0.19
CA ALA A 149 7.62 4.11 -1.22
C ALA A 149 8.67 5.19 -1.42
N LYS A 150 9.85 4.79 -1.89
CA LYS A 150 11.01 5.65 -2.09
C LYS A 150 11.49 5.60 -3.53
N TYR A 151 11.69 6.78 -4.12
CA TYR A 151 12.19 6.95 -5.49
C TYR A 151 13.47 7.77 -5.49
N ASP A 152 14.19 7.73 -6.61
CA ASP A 152 15.36 8.58 -6.79
C ASP A 152 14.93 10.06 -6.81
N LEU A 153 15.76 10.92 -6.22
CA LEU A 153 15.57 12.37 -6.30
C LEU A 153 15.52 12.79 -7.77
N GLU A 154 14.65 13.74 -8.10
CA GLU A 154 14.43 14.27 -9.46
C GLU A 154 13.86 13.27 -10.46
N SER A 155 13.52 12.05 -10.02
CA SER A 155 12.77 11.10 -10.85
C SER A 155 11.29 11.48 -10.96
N THR A 156 10.62 10.96 -11.97
CA THR A 156 9.18 11.13 -12.16
C THR A 156 8.33 10.46 -11.07
N GLY A 157 8.93 9.65 -10.19
CA GLY A 157 8.28 9.05 -9.03
C GLY A 157 8.54 9.79 -7.71
N GLU A 158 9.43 10.79 -7.69
CA GLU A 158 9.82 11.48 -6.45
C GLU A 158 8.61 12.05 -5.70
N TYR A 159 7.69 12.71 -6.42
CA TYR A 159 6.51 13.34 -5.83
C TYR A 159 5.37 12.35 -5.48
N THR A 160 5.53 11.05 -5.73
CA THR A 160 4.52 10.03 -5.41
C THR A 160 4.88 9.21 -4.17
N GLN A 161 5.97 9.53 -3.46
CA GLN A 161 6.42 8.80 -2.29
C GLN A 161 5.41 8.83 -1.14
N GLY A 162 5.51 7.87 -0.23
CA GLY A 162 4.66 7.74 0.94
C GLY A 162 5.17 6.62 1.82
N ALA A 163 4.76 6.59 3.09
CA ALA A 163 5.17 5.53 4.00
C ALA A 163 4.14 5.25 5.09
N GLY A 164 4.00 3.98 5.43
CA GLY A 164 3.15 3.53 6.52
C GLY A 164 2.62 2.12 6.36
N ALA A 165 1.70 1.78 7.24
CA ALA A 165 1.11 0.46 7.35
C ALA A 165 -0.38 0.48 7.68
N LEU A 166 -1.05 -0.60 7.33
CA LEU A 166 -2.40 -0.93 7.80
C LEU A 166 -2.39 -2.33 8.39
N ALA A 167 -3.09 -2.53 9.49
CA ALA A 167 -3.35 -3.83 10.10
C ALA A 167 -4.86 -4.09 10.04
N MET A 168 -5.24 -5.22 9.44
CA MET A 168 -6.63 -5.59 9.18
C MET A 168 -6.95 -6.93 9.84
N LEU A 169 -7.92 -6.92 10.76
CA LEU A 169 -8.43 -8.14 11.38
C LEU A 169 -9.40 -8.83 10.41
N VAL A 170 -9.14 -10.09 10.10
CA VAL A 170 -9.99 -10.95 9.27
C VAL A 170 -10.69 -11.97 10.15
N THR A 171 -12.02 -11.96 10.14
CA THR A 171 -12.86 -12.89 10.90
C THR A 171 -14.02 -13.40 10.08
N ALA A 172 -14.69 -14.44 10.59
CA ALA A 172 -16.03 -14.74 10.17
C ALA A 172 -17.03 -13.70 10.74
N ASN A 173 -18.14 -13.48 10.02
CA ASN A 173 -19.16 -12.46 10.32
C ASN A 173 -18.57 -11.05 10.60
N PRO A 174 -17.78 -10.51 9.66
CA PRO A 174 -17.03 -9.27 9.87
C PRO A 174 -17.93 -8.06 10.13
N ARG A 175 -17.41 -7.05 10.83
CA ARG A 175 -18.11 -5.76 11.03
C ARG A 175 -17.99 -4.77 9.89
N ILE A 176 -16.92 -4.77 9.09
CA ILE A 176 -16.70 -3.74 8.05
C ILE A 176 -17.15 -4.24 6.68
N ILE A 177 -16.53 -5.28 6.14
CA ILE A 177 -16.80 -5.76 4.78
C ILE A 177 -16.63 -7.28 4.71
N ALA A 178 -17.57 -7.94 4.05
CA ALA A 178 -17.50 -9.36 3.72
C ALA A 178 -17.18 -9.55 2.25
N PHE A 179 -16.19 -10.39 1.92
CA PHE A 179 -15.77 -10.62 0.54
C PHE A 179 -16.42 -11.85 -0.08
N ASN A 180 -16.72 -11.72 -1.37
CA ASN A 180 -17.26 -12.82 -2.17
C ASN A 180 -16.18 -13.87 -2.47
N HIS A 181 -16.61 -15.05 -2.94
CA HIS A 181 -15.73 -16.18 -3.23
C HIS A 181 -14.99 -16.05 -4.56
N LYS A 182 -15.50 -15.24 -5.49
CA LYS A 182 -14.93 -15.09 -6.82
C LYS A 182 -13.88 -14.00 -6.83
N TRP A 183 -12.70 -14.37 -7.29
CA TRP A 183 -11.55 -13.50 -7.49
C TRP A 183 -11.00 -13.84 -8.87
N THR A 184 -10.74 -12.83 -9.69
CA THR A 184 -10.12 -13.03 -11.01
C THR A 184 -8.78 -12.32 -11.05
N VAL A 185 -7.92 -12.81 -11.94
CA VAL A 185 -6.53 -12.39 -12.03
C VAL A 185 -6.13 -12.21 -13.48
N SER A 186 -5.27 -11.21 -13.73
CA SER A 186 -4.41 -11.15 -14.90
C SER A 186 -2.96 -11.03 -14.44
N THR A 187 -2.03 -11.72 -15.10
CA THR A 187 -0.60 -11.72 -14.75
C THR A 187 0.24 -11.83 -16.00
N LYS A 188 1.32 -11.04 -16.07
CA LYS A 188 2.30 -11.10 -17.15
C LYS A 188 3.66 -10.68 -16.63
N GLY A 189 4.70 -11.50 -16.82
CA GLY A 189 6.09 -11.15 -16.51
C GLY A 189 6.60 -10.01 -17.38
N VAL A 190 6.90 -8.84 -16.79
CA VAL A 190 7.38 -7.61 -17.46
C VAL A 190 8.31 -6.80 -16.55
N PHE A 191 9.04 -5.86 -17.14
CA PHE A 191 9.95 -4.94 -16.43
C PHE A 191 9.42 -3.51 -16.41
N ASP A 192 8.18 -3.32 -15.94
CA ASP A 192 7.58 -1.99 -15.83
C ASP A 192 8.12 -1.22 -14.61
N PHE A 193 8.24 -1.91 -13.47
CA PHE A 193 8.84 -1.44 -12.23
C PHE A 193 9.42 -2.63 -11.47
N PHE A 194 10.68 -2.53 -11.03
CA PHE A 194 11.37 -3.60 -10.31
C PHE A 194 12.56 -3.08 -9.49
N LYS A 195 12.99 -3.83 -8.47
CA LYS A 195 14.12 -3.51 -7.58
C LYS A 195 15.19 -4.61 -7.70
N PRO A 196 16.04 -4.58 -8.74
CA PRO A 196 17.04 -5.62 -8.96
C PRO A 196 18.21 -5.47 -7.99
N TYR A 197 18.87 -6.59 -7.66
CA TYR A 197 20.23 -6.53 -7.12
C TYR A 197 21.15 -5.90 -8.16
N ARG A 198 22.02 -5.00 -7.70
CA ARG A 198 23.00 -4.32 -8.54
C ARG A 198 24.38 -4.72 -8.06
N THR A 199 25.35 -4.84 -8.96
CA THR A 199 26.73 -5.12 -8.58
C THR A 199 27.65 -4.00 -9.05
N ILE A 200 28.72 -3.78 -8.28
CA ILE A 200 29.86 -2.93 -8.66
C ILE A 200 31.12 -3.75 -8.42
N GLU A 201 32.05 -3.72 -9.38
CA GLU A 201 33.35 -4.38 -9.24
C GLU A 201 34.15 -3.77 -8.08
N LYS A 202 34.77 -4.60 -7.24
CA LYS A 202 35.62 -4.12 -6.12
C LYS A 202 36.74 -3.21 -6.63
N GLN A 203 37.30 -3.55 -7.78
CA GLN A 203 38.36 -2.77 -8.42
C GLN A 203 37.90 -1.33 -8.73
N ASP A 204 36.64 -1.12 -9.13
CA ASP A 204 36.12 0.22 -9.43
C ASP A 204 35.97 1.08 -8.17
N ILE A 205 35.88 0.44 -6.99
CA ILE A 205 35.70 1.11 -5.70
C ILE A 205 37.05 1.44 -5.06
N ASN A 206 37.96 0.47 -5.00
CA ASN A 206 39.22 0.60 -4.25
C ASN A 206 40.47 0.77 -5.13
N GLY A 207 40.35 0.63 -6.45
CA GLY A 207 41.46 0.71 -7.41
C GLY A 207 42.43 -0.48 -7.37
N ASN A 208 42.16 -1.50 -6.57
CA ASN A 208 43.00 -2.69 -6.41
C ASN A 208 42.60 -3.75 -7.44
N THR A 209 43.56 -4.17 -8.26
CA THR A 209 43.39 -5.24 -9.24
C THR A 209 43.45 -6.64 -8.63
N ASN A 210 43.97 -6.78 -7.42
CA ASN A 210 43.96 -8.04 -6.68
C ASN A 210 42.59 -8.23 -6.01
N ASN A 211 42.04 -9.44 -6.12
CA ASN A 211 40.77 -9.80 -5.48
C ASN A 211 40.97 -10.15 -3.99
N ASP A 212 41.53 -9.22 -3.22
CA ASP A 212 41.70 -9.37 -1.78
C ASP A 212 40.33 -9.29 -1.05
N GLU A 213 40.22 -9.92 0.11
CA GLU A 213 39.03 -9.82 0.98
C GLU A 213 38.78 -8.35 1.35
N TRP A 214 37.53 -7.88 1.24
CA TRP A 214 37.15 -6.51 1.57
C TRP A 214 35.87 -6.50 2.41
N PHE A 215 35.98 -6.10 3.69
CA PHE A 215 34.86 -6.11 4.65
C PHE A 215 34.11 -7.47 4.73
N GLY A 216 34.83 -8.58 4.66
CA GLY A 216 34.25 -9.92 4.68
C GLY A 216 33.70 -10.41 3.33
N ASN A 217 33.85 -9.64 2.25
CA ASN A 217 33.47 -10.03 0.89
C ASN A 217 34.69 -10.56 0.12
N LEU A 218 34.62 -11.82 -0.32
CA LEU A 218 35.68 -12.53 -1.05
C LEU A 218 35.49 -12.47 -2.57
N GLU A 219 34.27 -12.22 -3.01
CA GLU A 219 33.84 -12.10 -4.40
C GLU A 219 34.44 -10.84 -5.04
N ALA A 220 34.69 -10.87 -6.35
CA ALA A 220 35.21 -9.71 -7.08
C ALA A 220 34.21 -8.55 -7.16
N GLU A 221 32.92 -8.84 -6.95
CA GLU A 221 31.82 -7.89 -7.04
C GLU A 221 31.17 -7.63 -5.67
N ILE A 222 30.76 -6.39 -5.45
CA ILE A 222 29.95 -5.97 -4.30
C ILE A 222 28.50 -5.85 -4.74
N GLU A 223 27.63 -6.65 -4.13
CA GLU A 223 26.19 -6.53 -4.30
C GLU A 223 25.66 -5.32 -3.51
N ILE A 224 24.83 -4.52 -4.16
CA ILE A 224 24.20 -3.32 -3.63
C ILE A 224 22.69 -3.54 -3.58
N HIS A 225 22.16 -3.47 -2.36
CA HIS A 225 20.73 -3.36 -2.14
C HIS A 225 20.30 -1.89 -2.25
N LYS A 226 19.41 -1.60 -3.20
CA LYS A 226 18.85 -0.26 -3.42
C LYS A 226 17.32 -0.31 -3.35
N ASP A 227 16.74 0.43 -2.41
CA ASP A 227 15.28 0.51 -2.22
C ASP A 227 14.58 1.16 -3.41
N GLN A 228 15.24 2.10 -4.11
CA GLN A 228 14.65 2.81 -5.23
C GLN A 228 14.53 1.91 -6.48
N PRO A 229 13.34 1.85 -7.09
CA PRO A 229 13.05 1.00 -8.23
C PRO A 229 13.70 1.51 -9.53
N VAL A 230 13.90 0.59 -10.46
CA VAL A 230 14.04 0.89 -11.90
C VAL A 230 12.64 0.85 -12.49
N PHE A 231 12.22 1.90 -13.21
CA PHE A 231 10.88 1.95 -13.80
C PHE A 231 10.80 2.88 -15.01
N ASP A 232 9.81 2.61 -15.86
CA ASP A 232 9.31 3.52 -16.89
C ASP A 232 7.85 3.84 -16.57
N GLY A 233 7.55 5.10 -16.25
CA GLY A 233 6.21 5.53 -15.86
C GLY A 233 5.15 5.37 -16.95
N GLN A 234 5.50 5.55 -18.23
CA GLN A 234 4.55 5.36 -19.33
C GLN A 234 4.26 3.87 -19.52
N TYR A 235 5.31 3.04 -19.53
CA TYR A 235 5.16 1.60 -19.64
C TYR A 235 4.41 0.98 -18.45
N SER A 236 4.66 1.48 -17.23
CA SER A 236 3.94 1.10 -16.01
C SER A 236 2.46 1.43 -16.08
N ASN A 237 2.09 2.61 -16.60
CA ASN A 237 0.69 2.97 -16.80
C ASN A 237 0.01 2.02 -17.80
N GLN A 238 0.66 1.66 -18.91
CA GLN A 238 0.11 0.70 -19.85
C GLN A 238 -0.09 -0.67 -19.22
N CYS A 239 0.91 -1.18 -18.50
CA CYS A 239 0.82 -2.47 -17.81
C CYS A 239 -0.30 -2.48 -16.76
N TYR A 240 -0.45 -1.38 -16.00
CA TYR A 240 -1.56 -1.19 -15.07
C TYR A 240 -2.91 -1.31 -15.79
N THR A 241 -3.11 -0.52 -16.83
CA THR A 241 -4.37 -0.51 -17.60
C THR A 241 -4.68 -1.87 -18.18
N ASP A 242 -3.72 -2.52 -18.84
CA ASP A 242 -3.91 -3.83 -19.44
C ASP A 242 -4.33 -4.88 -18.41
N ARG A 243 -3.57 -5.01 -17.30
CA ARG A 243 -3.83 -6.04 -16.30
C ARG A 243 -5.15 -5.81 -15.58
N THR A 244 -5.47 -4.56 -15.25
CA THR A 244 -6.74 -4.24 -14.56
C THR A 244 -7.95 -4.44 -15.48
N ARG A 245 -7.87 -4.02 -16.75
CA ARG A 245 -8.90 -4.26 -17.77
C ARG A 245 -9.15 -5.76 -17.98
N GLU A 246 -8.09 -6.53 -18.21
CA GLU A 246 -8.20 -7.98 -18.43
C GLU A 246 -8.81 -8.69 -17.20
N ALA A 247 -8.34 -8.37 -15.99
CA ALA A 247 -8.87 -8.97 -14.78
C ALA A 247 -10.34 -8.57 -14.52
N TYR A 248 -10.72 -7.32 -14.85
CA TYR A 248 -12.08 -6.80 -14.75
C TYR A 248 -13.05 -7.56 -15.67
N PHE A 249 -12.73 -7.68 -16.96
CA PHE A 249 -13.61 -8.38 -17.89
C PHE A 249 -13.69 -9.88 -17.59
N ARG A 250 -12.61 -10.48 -17.10
CA ARG A 250 -12.66 -11.85 -16.56
C ARG A 250 -13.58 -11.94 -15.34
N PHE A 251 -13.59 -10.94 -14.46
CA PHE A 251 -14.51 -10.91 -13.31
C PHE A 251 -15.96 -10.85 -13.77
N LYS A 252 -16.25 -9.98 -14.74
CA LYS A 252 -17.57 -9.83 -15.35
C LYS A 252 -18.07 -11.15 -15.93
N GLU A 253 -17.23 -11.80 -16.75
CA GLU A 253 -17.51 -13.10 -17.37
C GLU A 253 -17.72 -14.19 -16.31
N ALA A 254 -16.79 -14.33 -15.36
CA ALA A 254 -16.87 -15.35 -14.30
C ALA A 254 -18.11 -15.19 -13.40
N ASN A 255 -18.73 -14.01 -13.37
CA ASN A 255 -19.95 -13.72 -12.63
C ASN A 255 -21.22 -13.68 -13.49
N ASN A 256 -21.12 -13.98 -14.79
CA ASN A 256 -22.24 -13.94 -15.74
C ASN A 256 -22.99 -12.60 -15.71
N ILE A 257 -22.25 -11.49 -15.65
CA ILE A 257 -22.84 -10.15 -15.50
C ILE A 257 -23.23 -9.60 -16.87
N ILE A 258 -24.50 -9.27 -17.00
CA ILE A 258 -25.08 -8.57 -18.16
C ILE A 258 -25.16 -7.07 -17.83
N GLY A 259 -24.88 -6.21 -18.81
CA GLY A 259 -24.70 -4.77 -18.59
C GLY A 259 -23.33 -4.43 -18.00
N SER A 260 -23.13 -3.19 -17.58
CA SER A 260 -21.84 -2.75 -17.02
C SER A 260 -21.65 -3.29 -15.61
N LEU A 261 -20.50 -3.92 -15.34
CA LEU A 261 -20.16 -4.43 -14.00
C LEU A 261 -20.03 -3.29 -12.99
N TYR A 262 -19.48 -2.14 -13.38
CA TYR A 262 -19.32 -0.98 -12.51
C TYR A 262 -20.65 -0.40 -12.00
N ASP A 263 -21.79 -0.71 -12.63
CA ASP A 263 -23.11 -0.24 -12.17
C ASP A 263 -23.55 -0.96 -10.90
N ARG A 264 -23.03 -2.18 -10.65
CA ARG A 264 -23.32 -2.97 -9.45
C ARG A 264 -22.55 -2.52 -8.21
N TRP A 265 -21.51 -1.70 -8.40
CA TRP A 265 -20.63 -1.26 -7.32
C TRP A 265 -20.99 0.15 -6.86
N GLU A 266 -21.21 0.34 -5.57
CA GLU A 266 -21.42 1.67 -4.97
C GLU A 266 -20.12 2.48 -4.98
N SER A 267 -18.98 1.81 -4.75
CA SER A 267 -17.65 2.42 -4.79
C SER A 267 -16.65 1.47 -5.48
N ILE A 268 -15.67 2.06 -6.14
CA ILE A 268 -14.59 1.36 -6.85
C ILE A 268 -13.27 1.76 -6.23
N ILE A 269 -12.63 0.79 -5.59
CA ILE A 269 -11.36 0.97 -4.89
C ILE A 269 -10.24 0.41 -5.76
N MET A 270 -9.32 1.28 -6.18
CA MET A 270 -8.17 0.89 -7.00
C MET A 270 -6.87 1.04 -6.23
N HIS A 271 -5.81 0.36 -6.65
CA HIS A 271 -4.47 0.71 -6.20
C HIS A 271 -4.09 2.11 -6.70
N LEU A 272 -3.68 3.02 -5.80
CA LEU A 272 -3.37 4.42 -6.10
C LEU A 272 -1.88 4.73 -5.87
N PRO A 273 -1.00 4.60 -6.88
CA PRO A 273 0.35 5.16 -6.80
C PRO A 273 0.37 6.69 -6.71
N TYR A 274 -0.65 7.34 -7.27
CA TYR A 274 -1.03 8.71 -6.97
C TYR A 274 -2.56 8.83 -6.98
N ALA A 275 -3.09 9.85 -6.31
CA ALA A 275 -4.53 9.96 -6.01
C ALA A 275 -5.42 9.82 -7.26
N TYR A 276 -5.05 10.45 -8.38
CA TYR A 276 -5.85 10.42 -9.61
C TYR A 276 -5.46 9.31 -10.60
N GLN A 277 -4.65 8.33 -10.21
CA GLN A 277 -4.25 7.27 -11.15
C GLN A 277 -5.43 6.37 -11.52
N GLY A 278 -6.20 5.91 -10.53
CA GLY A 278 -7.34 5.03 -10.77
C GLY A 278 -8.31 5.61 -11.79
N ARG A 279 -8.75 6.86 -11.60
CA ARG A 279 -9.65 7.55 -12.53
C ARG A 279 -9.08 7.77 -13.93
N ARG A 280 -7.76 7.77 -14.12
CA ARG A 280 -7.14 7.87 -15.45
C ARG A 280 -7.15 6.52 -16.17
N MET A 281 -6.90 5.44 -15.45
CA MET A 281 -6.83 4.10 -16.03
C MET A 281 -8.23 3.48 -16.22
N PHE A 282 -9.22 3.91 -15.44
CA PHE A 282 -10.57 3.35 -15.51
C PHE A 282 -11.40 3.87 -16.70
N SER A 283 -11.02 4.96 -17.37
CA SER A 283 -11.83 5.53 -18.45
C SER A 283 -11.99 4.57 -19.63
N GLU A 284 -10.99 3.70 -19.85
CA GLU A 284 -11.05 2.67 -20.88
C GLU A 284 -12.06 1.58 -20.52
N ILE A 285 -12.02 1.08 -19.28
CA ILE A 285 -12.99 0.12 -18.76
C ILE A 285 -14.40 0.71 -18.83
N PHE A 286 -14.57 1.96 -18.41
CA PHE A 286 -15.86 2.65 -18.44
C PHE A 286 -16.48 2.64 -19.85
N ALA A 287 -15.67 2.94 -20.86
CA ALA A 287 -16.09 3.03 -22.25
C ALA A 287 -16.34 1.67 -22.91
N LEU A 288 -15.49 0.67 -22.62
CA LEU A 288 -15.61 -0.69 -23.16
C LEU A 288 -16.77 -1.47 -22.52
N ASP A 289 -17.05 -1.22 -21.24
CA ASP A 289 -18.05 -1.97 -20.49
C ASP A 289 -19.45 -1.34 -20.48
N ALA A 290 -19.60 -0.16 -21.07
CA ALA A 290 -20.90 0.50 -21.24
C ALA A 290 -21.88 -0.38 -22.02
N GLU A 291 -23.17 -0.28 -21.67
CA GLU A 291 -24.26 -1.08 -22.29
C GLU A 291 -24.23 -0.99 -23.83
N THR A 292 -23.96 0.20 -24.36
CA THR A 292 -23.52 0.39 -25.74
C THR A 292 -22.04 0.79 -25.71
N PRO A 293 -21.10 -0.10 -26.11
CA PRO A 293 -19.68 0.20 -26.09
C PRO A 293 -19.36 1.51 -26.83
N ILE A 294 -18.69 2.43 -26.12
CA ILE A 294 -18.36 3.77 -26.63
C ILE A 294 -17.04 3.71 -27.44
N LEU A 295 -16.18 2.75 -27.11
CA LEU A 295 -14.91 2.48 -27.78
C LEU A 295 -14.96 1.16 -28.56
N THR A 296 -14.33 1.16 -29.73
CA THR A 296 -14.05 -0.05 -30.51
C THR A 296 -12.53 -0.24 -30.55
N GLU A 297 -12.04 -1.34 -30.00
CA GLU A 297 -10.60 -1.64 -30.01
C GLU A 297 -10.05 -1.69 -31.44
N GLY A 298 -8.86 -1.13 -31.65
CA GLY A 298 -8.18 -1.11 -32.94
C GLY A 298 -8.61 0.00 -33.91
N SER A 299 -9.52 0.90 -33.51
CA SER A 299 -9.85 2.07 -34.34
C SER A 299 -8.71 3.09 -34.40
N GLU A 300 -8.53 3.77 -35.54
CA GLU A 300 -7.49 4.79 -35.71
C GLU A 300 -7.66 5.98 -34.73
N ASP A 301 -8.90 6.23 -34.29
CA ASP A 301 -9.26 7.32 -33.38
C ASP A 301 -9.34 6.91 -31.90
N TYR A 302 -8.93 5.68 -31.55
CA TYR A 302 -9.08 5.11 -30.21
C TYR A 302 -8.55 6.02 -29.09
N ALA A 303 -7.31 6.49 -29.22
CA ALA A 303 -6.67 7.33 -28.22
C ALA A 303 -7.33 8.72 -28.10
N ILE A 304 -7.87 9.26 -29.20
CA ILE A 304 -8.55 10.55 -29.21
C ILE A 304 -9.89 10.42 -28.47
N LYS A 305 -10.69 9.41 -28.83
CA LYS A 305 -11.97 9.12 -28.15
C LYS A 305 -11.79 8.85 -26.67
N LEU A 306 -10.80 8.04 -26.28
CA LEU A 306 -10.53 7.77 -24.87
C LEU A 306 -10.23 9.06 -24.08
N LYS A 307 -9.47 9.98 -24.69
CA LYS A 307 -9.18 11.29 -24.10
C LYS A 307 -10.44 12.17 -23.99
N GLU A 308 -11.33 12.14 -24.98
CA GLU A 308 -12.62 12.84 -24.93
C GLU A 308 -13.51 12.29 -23.82
N ILE A 309 -13.63 10.96 -23.73
CA ILE A 309 -14.39 10.25 -22.68
C ILE A 309 -13.86 10.62 -21.29
N SER A 310 -12.54 10.61 -21.10
CA SER A 310 -11.93 10.98 -19.81
C SER A 310 -12.25 12.40 -19.34
N LYS A 311 -12.74 13.25 -20.25
CA LYS A 311 -13.12 14.64 -20.00
C LYS A 311 -14.63 14.88 -20.03
N SER A 312 -15.43 13.88 -20.39
CA SER A 312 -16.88 14.02 -20.50
C SER A 312 -17.52 14.25 -19.13
N ASP A 313 -18.66 14.93 -19.11
CA ASP A 313 -19.36 15.23 -17.86
C ASP A 313 -19.93 13.94 -17.23
N GLU A 314 -20.32 12.97 -18.05
CA GLU A 314 -20.78 11.65 -17.60
C GLU A 314 -19.66 10.91 -16.86
N TYR A 315 -18.46 10.83 -17.44
CA TYR A 315 -17.34 10.15 -16.80
C TYR A 315 -16.86 10.88 -15.55
N ARG A 316 -16.83 12.22 -15.58
CA ARG A 316 -16.51 13.02 -14.38
C ARG A 316 -17.50 12.80 -13.25
N SER A 317 -18.80 12.74 -13.57
CA SER A 317 -19.85 12.43 -12.60
C SER A 317 -19.67 11.03 -12.03
N PHE A 318 -19.39 10.04 -12.89
CA PHE A 318 -19.06 8.67 -12.50
C PHE A 318 -17.87 8.61 -11.52
N VAL A 319 -16.76 9.27 -11.86
CA VAL A 319 -15.55 9.35 -11.02
C VAL A 319 -15.88 9.99 -9.68
N ASN A 320 -16.57 11.13 -9.67
CA ASN A 320 -16.92 11.85 -8.45
C ASN A 320 -17.80 11.03 -7.51
N HIS A 321 -18.67 10.18 -8.06
CA HIS A 321 -19.58 9.36 -7.26
C HIS A 321 -18.91 8.06 -6.77
N LYS A 322 -18.23 7.33 -7.65
CA LYS A 322 -17.78 5.95 -7.37
C LYS A 322 -16.31 5.81 -7.00
N MET A 323 -15.44 6.71 -7.47
CA MET A 323 -13.98 6.58 -7.30
C MET A 323 -13.39 7.61 -6.35
N GLN A 324 -13.83 8.86 -6.45
CA GLN A 324 -13.31 9.98 -5.68
C GLN A 324 -13.30 9.74 -4.16
N PRO A 325 -14.30 9.08 -3.52
CA PRO A 325 -14.24 8.82 -2.08
C PRO A 325 -12.96 8.10 -1.60
N ALA A 326 -12.33 7.30 -2.45
CA ALA A 326 -11.13 6.53 -2.11
C ALA A 326 -9.82 7.33 -2.21
N GLU A 327 -9.83 8.50 -2.85
CA GLU A 327 -8.61 9.23 -3.22
C GLU A 327 -8.05 10.21 -2.16
N PRO A 328 -8.84 10.90 -1.32
CA PRO A 328 -8.34 11.95 -0.43
C PRO A 328 -7.21 11.52 0.50
N ALA A 329 -7.23 10.28 1.02
CA ALA A 329 -6.13 9.79 1.82
C ALA A 329 -4.82 9.69 1.01
N SER A 330 -4.88 9.17 -0.22
CA SER A 330 -3.72 9.12 -1.12
C SER A 330 -3.20 10.54 -1.44
N SER A 331 -4.08 11.53 -1.60
CA SER A 331 -3.68 12.93 -1.80
C SER A 331 -2.87 13.51 -0.64
N LEU A 332 -3.12 13.05 0.58
CA LEU A 332 -2.52 13.56 1.82
C LEU A 332 -1.35 12.70 2.34
N ILE A 333 -1.14 11.52 1.76
CA ILE A 333 -0.14 10.55 2.20
C ILE A 333 0.91 10.31 1.11
N GLY A 334 0.47 10.15 -0.14
CA GLY A 334 1.24 9.58 -1.24
C GLY A 334 1.00 8.08 -1.41
N ASN A 335 1.96 7.36 -2.01
CA ASN A 335 1.84 5.93 -2.27
C ASN A 335 2.22 5.09 -1.05
N LEU A 336 1.35 4.17 -0.64
CA LEU A 336 1.61 3.19 0.42
C LEU A 336 1.92 1.79 -0.13
N TYR A 337 2.25 1.68 -1.42
CA TYR A 337 2.44 0.41 -2.14
C TYR A 337 1.34 -0.61 -1.81
N THR A 338 1.64 -1.65 -1.03
CA THR A 338 0.69 -2.72 -0.69
C THR A 338 -0.51 -2.23 0.11
N GLY A 339 -0.33 -1.16 0.88
CA GLY A 339 -1.40 -0.55 1.68
C GLY A 339 -2.36 0.34 0.89
N SER A 340 -2.01 0.77 -0.32
CA SER A 340 -2.76 1.82 -1.03
C SER A 340 -4.22 1.44 -1.32
N VAL A 341 -4.50 0.19 -1.67
CA VAL A 341 -5.89 -0.26 -1.94
C VAL A 341 -6.72 -0.29 -0.65
N PHE A 342 -6.12 -0.65 0.49
CA PHE A 342 -6.81 -0.71 1.78
C PHE A 342 -6.99 0.68 2.40
N MET A 343 -6.01 1.56 2.21
CA MET A 343 -6.16 2.97 2.56
C MET A 343 -7.24 3.65 1.71
N GLY A 344 -7.36 3.28 0.43
CA GLY A 344 -8.47 3.72 -0.42
C GLY A 344 -9.84 3.28 0.12
N LEU A 345 -9.97 2.04 0.59
CA LEU A 345 -11.18 1.57 1.28
C LEU A 345 -11.48 2.40 2.52
N LEU A 346 -10.49 2.61 3.40
CA LEU A 346 -10.68 3.37 4.62
C LEU A 346 -11.06 4.84 4.32
N SER A 347 -10.42 5.46 3.33
CA SER A 347 -10.77 6.79 2.83
C SER A 347 -12.22 6.86 2.38
N ALA A 348 -12.67 5.90 1.55
CA ALA A 348 -14.03 5.87 1.05
C ALA A 348 -15.05 5.75 2.20
N LEU A 349 -14.83 4.83 3.14
CA LEU A 349 -15.70 4.66 4.30
C LEU A 349 -15.76 5.92 5.17
N SER A 350 -14.62 6.55 5.45
CA SER A 350 -14.58 7.83 6.18
C SER A 350 -15.37 8.92 5.46
N GLN A 351 -15.22 9.04 4.13
CA GLN A 351 -15.96 10.01 3.31
C GLN A 351 -17.47 9.75 3.28
N TYR A 352 -17.90 8.49 3.17
CA TYR A 352 -19.32 8.14 3.25
C TYR A 352 -19.90 8.45 4.64
N ASN A 353 -19.15 8.15 5.70
CA ASN A 353 -19.59 8.41 7.07
C ASN A 353 -19.74 9.92 7.34
N GLU A 354 -18.74 10.72 6.95
CA GLU A 354 -18.74 12.18 7.09
C GLU A 354 -19.94 12.83 6.38
N LYS A 355 -20.29 12.33 5.18
CA LYS A 355 -21.44 12.82 4.39
C LYS A 355 -22.79 12.27 4.87
N GLY A 356 -22.82 11.42 5.89
CA GLY A 356 -24.06 10.79 6.38
C GLY A 356 -24.63 9.72 5.44
N ASN A 357 -23.87 9.27 4.44
CA ASN A 357 -24.31 8.27 3.48
C ASN A 357 -24.13 6.86 4.07
N ASP A 358 -25.23 6.16 4.33
CA ASP A 358 -25.15 4.77 4.76
C ASP A 358 -24.98 3.82 3.57
N VAL A 359 -23.81 3.18 3.50
CA VAL A 359 -23.46 2.19 2.48
C VAL A 359 -23.64 0.75 2.96
N THR A 360 -24.33 0.53 4.08
CA THR A 360 -24.67 -0.83 4.55
C THR A 360 -25.35 -1.67 3.46
N GLY A 361 -24.87 -2.89 3.25
CA GLY A 361 -25.41 -3.80 2.23
C GLY A 361 -25.01 -3.45 0.79
N LYS A 362 -24.29 -2.34 0.57
CA LYS A 362 -23.76 -1.98 -0.75
C LYS A 362 -22.49 -2.78 -1.06
N THR A 363 -22.26 -3.02 -2.34
CA THR A 363 -21.08 -3.75 -2.83
C THR A 363 -20.01 -2.77 -3.29
N PHE A 364 -18.78 -2.97 -2.82
CA PHE A 364 -17.60 -2.24 -3.27
C PHE A 364 -16.78 -3.15 -4.19
N GLY A 365 -16.36 -2.63 -5.34
CA GLY A 365 -15.47 -3.31 -6.27
C GLY A 365 -14.02 -2.94 -6.04
N PHE A 366 -13.11 -3.89 -6.22
CA PHE A 366 -11.68 -3.71 -6.01
C PHE A 366 -10.90 -4.07 -7.27
N LEU A 367 -10.01 -3.19 -7.71
CA LEU A 367 -9.03 -3.46 -8.76
C LEU A 367 -7.63 -3.22 -8.18
N ALA A 368 -7.03 -4.30 -7.68
CA ALA A 368 -5.68 -4.27 -7.14
C ALA A 368 -4.64 -4.45 -8.25
N TYR A 369 -3.46 -3.85 -8.08
CA TYR A 369 -2.36 -3.94 -9.03
C TYR A 369 -1.02 -4.02 -8.30
N GLY A 370 -0.07 -4.75 -8.89
CA GLY A 370 1.35 -4.70 -8.55
C GLY A 370 2.18 -4.91 -9.81
N SER A 371 3.23 -4.12 -9.98
CA SER A 371 4.15 -4.22 -11.11
C SER A 371 4.90 -5.54 -11.18
N GLY A 372 5.41 -5.86 -12.37
CA GLY A 372 6.08 -7.12 -12.68
C GLY A 372 5.32 -8.10 -13.57
N SER A 373 4.00 -8.08 -13.83
CA SER A 373 2.85 -7.30 -13.41
C SER A 373 1.65 -8.22 -13.14
N LYS A 374 0.80 -7.86 -12.18
CA LYS A 374 -0.40 -8.62 -11.77
C LYS A 374 -1.52 -7.70 -11.35
N SER A 375 -2.74 -8.04 -11.72
CA SER A 375 -3.96 -7.44 -11.17
C SER A 375 -4.91 -8.51 -10.64
N LYS A 376 -5.63 -8.18 -9.56
CA LYS A 376 -6.74 -8.98 -9.03
C LYS A 376 -7.99 -8.12 -8.93
N VAL A 377 -9.11 -8.68 -9.38
CA VAL A 377 -10.44 -8.07 -9.26
C VAL A 377 -11.34 -8.93 -8.38
N PHE A 378 -11.97 -8.28 -7.42
CA PHE A 378 -12.83 -8.88 -6.42
C PHE A 378 -13.82 -7.85 -5.88
N GLU A 379 -14.81 -8.29 -5.12
CA GLU A 379 -15.83 -7.41 -4.54
C GLU A 379 -16.19 -7.85 -3.12
N GLY A 380 -16.69 -6.90 -2.34
CA GLY A 380 -17.19 -7.17 -0.99
C GLY A 380 -18.40 -6.32 -0.64
N THR A 381 -19.24 -6.84 0.24
CA THR A 381 -20.45 -6.17 0.72
C THR A 381 -20.19 -5.53 2.08
N ILE A 382 -20.49 -4.24 2.21
CA ILE A 382 -20.36 -3.51 3.47
C ILE A 382 -21.35 -4.04 4.50
N GLN A 383 -20.87 -4.30 5.71
CA GLN A 383 -21.64 -4.90 6.79
C GLN A 383 -22.25 -3.82 7.70
N ASN A 384 -23.36 -4.13 8.37
CA ASN A 384 -24.16 -3.16 9.13
C ASN A 384 -23.44 -2.49 10.32
N ARG A 385 -22.27 -2.99 10.76
CA ARG A 385 -21.49 -2.44 11.87
C ARG A 385 -20.27 -1.64 11.41
N TRP A 386 -20.18 -1.32 10.12
CA TRP A 386 -18.99 -0.71 9.54
C TRP A 386 -18.64 0.64 10.20
N LYS A 387 -19.64 1.51 10.42
CA LYS A 387 -19.44 2.84 11.03
C LYS A 387 -18.73 2.75 12.39
N ALA A 388 -19.27 1.94 13.28
CA ALA A 388 -18.73 1.72 14.63
C ALA A 388 -17.34 1.06 14.59
N ALA A 389 -17.10 0.16 13.63
CA ALA A 389 -15.81 -0.49 13.47
C ALA A 389 -14.72 0.42 12.87
N THR A 390 -15.09 1.46 12.12
CA THR A 390 -14.15 2.42 11.53
C THR A 390 -14.01 3.72 12.33
N GLU A 391 -14.89 3.99 13.29
CA GLU A 391 -14.92 5.24 14.07
C GLU A 391 -13.58 5.56 14.75
N LYS A 392 -12.94 4.54 15.32
CA LYS A 392 -11.66 4.69 16.04
C LYS A 392 -10.46 4.95 15.12
N ALA A 393 -10.60 4.71 13.81
CA ALA A 393 -9.52 4.94 12.87
C ALA A 393 -9.15 6.43 12.80
N GLN A 394 -10.13 7.34 12.91
CA GLN A 394 -9.92 8.80 12.90
C GLN A 394 -8.93 9.24 11.81
N LEU A 395 -9.16 8.76 10.58
CA LEU A 395 -8.19 8.84 9.49
C LEU A 395 -7.79 10.29 9.19
N PHE A 396 -8.75 11.14 8.84
CA PHE A 396 -8.46 12.51 8.43
C PHE A 396 -8.03 13.40 9.60
N GLU A 397 -8.51 13.13 10.82
CA GLU A 397 -8.05 13.81 12.03
C GLU A 397 -6.58 13.48 12.34
N THR A 398 -6.14 12.24 12.06
CA THR A 398 -4.75 11.84 12.19
C THR A 398 -3.89 12.51 11.12
N LEU A 399 -4.34 12.50 9.86
CA LEU A 399 -3.62 13.14 8.75
C LEU A 399 -3.54 14.67 8.89
N ALA A 400 -4.52 15.31 9.53
CA ALA A 400 -4.49 16.74 9.82
C ALA A 400 -3.41 17.11 10.85
N LYS A 401 -2.99 16.17 11.70
CA LYS A 401 -1.95 16.36 12.73
C LYS A 401 -0.53 16.07 12.22
N SER A 402 -0.37 15.71 10.93
CA SER A 402 0.95 15.52 10.31
C SER A 402 1.83 16.76 10.48
N HIS A 403 3.11 16.58 10.76
CA HIS A 403 4.08 17.66 10.90
C HIS A 403 4.66 18.05 9.54
N GLU A 404 4.54 19.32 9.17
CA GLU A 404 5.10 19.85 7.91
C GLU A 404 6.62 20.02 8.05
N ILE A 405 7.38 19.58 7.05
CA ILE A 405 8.83 19.79 6.97
C ILE A 405 9.22 20.64 5.77
N ASN A 406 10.38 21.29 5.86
CA ASN A 406 10.97 22.04 4.75
C ASN A 406 11.74 21.11 3.77
N PHE A 407 12.12 21.64 2.61
CA PHE A 407 12.80 20.89 1.56
C PHE A 407 14.19 20.38 1.99
N GLU A 408 14.93 21.14 2.80
CA GLU A 408 16.25 20.74 3.32
C GLU A 408 16.16 19.51 4.22
N THR A 409 15.17 19.50 5.12
CA THR A 409 14.89 18.38 6.02
C THR A 409 14.47 17.14 5.22
N TYR A 410 13.64 17.32 4.19
CA TYR A 410 13.29 16.24 3.26
C TYR A 410 14.54 15.62 2.62
N LEU A 411 15.46 16.44 2.11
CA LEU A 411 16.70 15.94 1.50
C LEU A 411 17.56 15.18 2.52
N ALA A 412 17.70 15.70 3.74
CA ALA A 412 18.47 15.06 4.80
C ALA A 412 17.89 13.69 5.20
N LEU A 413 16.55 13.59 5.33
CA LEU A 413 15.87 12.31 5.59
C LEU A 413 16.03 11.35 4.40
N HIS A 414 15.84 11.82 3.17
CA HIS A 414 15.95 11.00 1.96
C HIS A 414 17.35 10.40 1.80
N LYS A 415 18.39 11.19 2.08
CA LYS A 415 19.80 10.78 2.04
C LYS A 415 20.24 9.99 3.28
N LYS A 416 19.36 9.79 4.26
CA LYS A 416 19.69 9.19 5.57
C LYS A 416 20.80 9.96 6.32
N GLU A 417 20.89 11.27 6.12
CA GLU A 417 21.81 12.17 6.84
C GLU A 417 21.23 12.57 8.22
N GLN A 418 19.90 12.65 8.32
CA GLN A 418 19.18 12.89 9.57
C GLN A 418 19.22 11.66 10.48
N GLN A 419 20.00 11.71 11.59
CA GLN A 419 20.19 10.57 12.52
C GLN A 419 19.25 10.58 13.74
N THR A 420 18.71 11.74 14.08
CA THR A 420 17.83 11.91 15.25
C THR A 420 16.40 12.16 14.80
N SER A 421 15.43 11.63 15.54
CA SER A 421 14.02 11.89 15.27
C SER A 421 13.71 13.39 15.38
N LEU A 422 12.94 13.91 14.43
CA LEU A 422 12.42 15.29 14.45
C LEU A 422 11.27 15.43 15.43
N LEU A 423 10.44 14.39 15.54
CA LEU A 423 9.37 14.30 16.52
C LEU A 423 9.79 13.38 17.66
N GLN A 424 9.52 13.78 18.90
CA GLN A 424 9.76 12.93 20.06
C GLN A 424 8.79 11.74 20.01
N PRO A 425 9.31 10.49 19.98
CA PRO A 425 8.45 9.31 20.00
C PRO A 425 7.67 9.21 21.31
N HIS A 426 6.40 8.81 21.25
CA HIS A 426 5.56 8.65 22.43
C HIS A 426 4.42 7.68 22.18
N ASN A 427 4.28 6.68 23.06
CA ASN A 427 3.39 5.53 22.91
C ASN A 427 3.52 4.86 21.53
N GLU A 428 4.75 4.58 21.11
CA GLU A 428 5.03 3.96 19.82
C GLU A 428 6.32 3.13 19.81
N TRP A 429 6.40 2.21 18.86
CA TRP A 429 7.63 1.51 18.50
C TRP A 429 8.58 2.41 17.74
N VAL A 430 9.87 2.22 17.97
CA VAL A 430 10.95 2.86 17.21
C VAL A 430 12.05 1.85 16.90
N LEU A 431 12.77 2.07 15.80
CA LEU A 431 14.06 1.43 15.55
C LEU A 431 15.07 1.99 16.54
N ASP A 432 15.54 1.15 17.46
CA ASP A 432 16.48 1.55 18.51
C ASP A 432 17.92 1.56 17.99
N HIS A 433 18.37 0.43 17.45
CA HIS A 433 19.70 0.33 16.85
C HIS A 433 19.81 -0.83 15.87
N ILE A 434 20.88 -0.80 15.07
CA ILE A 434 21.32 -1.90 14.21
C ILE A 434 22.67 -2.37 14.75
N GLU A 435 22.79 -3.65 15.07
CA GLU A 435 23.99 -4.25 15.65
C GLU A 435 25.16 -4.23 14.65
N LYS A 436 26.32 -3.80 15.15
CA LYS A 436 27.54 -3.57 14.37
C LYS A 436 28.78 -4.21 15.01
N GLU A 437 28.69 -4.59 16.28
CA GLU A 437 29.84 -5.02 17.08
C GLU A 437 29.88 -6.54 17.26
N LYS A 438 28.72 -7.19 17.42
CA LYS A 438 28.63 -8.65 17.59
C LYS A 438 28.66 -9.37 16.23
N PRO A 439 29.73 -10.10 15.88
CA PRO A 439 29.90 -10.63 14.52
C PRO A 439 28.78 -11.55 14.03
N ASN A 440 28.19 -12.35 14.92
CA ASN A 440 27.10 -13.27 14.60
C ASN A 440 25.71 -12.61 14.57
N LEU A 441 25.63 -11.31 14.85
CA LEU A 441 24.40 -10.52 14.86
C LEU A 441 24.55 -9.21 14.05
N THR A 442 25.64 -9.05 13.29
CA THR A 442 25.85 -7.88 12.43
C THR A 442 24.66 -7.66 11.51
N GLY A 443 24.09 -6.45 11.52
CA GLY A 443 22.91 -6.09 10.74
C GLY A 443 21.57 -6.43 11.41
N ALA A 444 21.57 -7.18 12.52
CA ALA A 444 20.36 -7.42 13.30
C ALA A 444 19.77 -6.10 13.81
N ARG A 445 18.47 -5.92 13.62
CA ARG A 445 17.73 -4.72 14.01
C ARG A 445 17.01 -4.94 15.33
N TYR A 446 17.12 -3.96 16.22
CA TYR A 446 16.47 -3.96 17.52
C TYR A 446 15.52 -2.78 17.61
N TYR A 447 14.39 -3.03 18.25
CA TYR A 447 13.31 -2.06 18.40
C TYR A 447 12.93 -1.96 19.87
N LYS A 448 12.34 -0.83 20.26
CA LYS A 448 11.82 -0.63 21.61
C LYS A 448 10.50 0.12 21.58
N TRP A 449 9.67 -0.13 22.59
CA TRP A 449 8.50 0.67 22.88
C TRP A 449 8.92 1.91 23.65
N VAL A 450 8.47 3.08 23.20
CA VAL A 450 8.64 4.35 23.90
C VAL A 450 7.30 4.72 24.52
N GLU A 451 7.25 4.82 25.85
CA GLU A 451 6.04 5.17 26.60
C GLU A 451 5.59 6.62 26.40
#